data_AF-A0AAV5E297-F1
#
_entry.id   AF-A0AAV5E297-F1
#
_cell.length_a   1.000
_cell.length_b   1.000
_cell.length_c   1.000
_cell.angle_alpha   90.00
_cell.angle_beta   90.00
_cell.angle_gamma   90.00
#
_symmetry.space_group_name_H-M   'P 1'
#
loop_
_entity.id
_entity.type
_entity.pdbx_description
1 polymer ?
#
loop_
_entity_poly.entity_id
_entity_poly.type
_entity_poly.pdbx_seq_one_letter_code
_entity_poly.pdbx_strand_id
1 'polypeptide(L)'
;MLKFLHDEVYGENYQSWDSGIHRPFEAQMEEGRARLMQLLQRTMISARKADLKNIPPCIKKLTFLDFNEGHAKSYNELVVTIRRNILMADWNDPSHVESLLNPKQWKFRATTIKNVRLSCCVAGHIKIAEAGQDIQETMDALVQQGLDPSSEEYQFIRHALLHGASCARCKCWCRLPVITPCRHLLFLDCVALDRERCTLPGCGNHYEMQSPESRKRNPENPNPKWPVPKDLIELQPSYKQVFFDDWDPDWQSTSSSKVAYLIEKLKNLRERGMKYMNSTNMTSSAGSSSTPSCQPQAKLDKVIIFSQFLEHFHVIQQQLTIAGITYAGMYSPMPLGSKVNFLHEGAEVNQFSFSRTRQSRLEGKF
;
A
#
# COMPACT_ATOMS: atom_id res chain seq x y z
N MET A 1 -34.43 -2.20 -1.26
CA MET A 1 -34.88 -2.37 -2.66
C MET A 1 -36.17 -3.17 -2.73
N LEU A 2 -36.20 -4.46 -2.34
CA LEU A 2 -37.44 -5.28 -2.41
C LEU A 2 -38.61 -4.71 -1.59
N LYS A 3 -38.34 -4.18 -0.39
CA LYS A 3 -39.32 -3.44 0.42
C LYS A 3 -39.87 -2.18 -0.27
N PHE A 4 -39.07 -1.51 -1.11
CA PHE A 4 -39.50 -0.35 -1.89
C PHE A 4 -40.32 -0.78 -3.13
N LEU A 5 -39.97 -1.92 -3.73
CA LEU A 5 -40.71 -2.51 -4.85
C LEU A 5 -41.99 -3.22 -4.41
N HIS A 6 -42.29 -3.26 -3.10
CA HIS A 6 -43.42 -3.97 -2.52
C HIS A 6 -43.51 -5.43 -2.98
N ASP A 7 -42.36 -6.13 -3.02
CA ASP A 7 -42.37 -7.57 -3.30
C ASP A 7 -43.12 -8.30 -2.18
N GLU A 8 -44.23 -8.96 -2.52
CA GLU A 8 -45.18 -9.54 -1.57
C GLU A 8 -44.53 -10.59 -0.65
N VAL A 9 -43.55 -11.34 -1.17
CA VAL A 9 -42.94 -12.47 -0.44
C VAL A 9 -41.74 -12.02 0.38
N TYR A 10 -40.85 -11.22 -0.19
CA TYR A 10 -39.56 -10.89 0.40
C TYR A 10 -39.39 -9.41 0.76
N GLY A 11 -40.23 -8.53 0.19
CA GLY A 11 -40.22 -7.09 0.48
C GLY A 11 -41.04 -6.72 1.71
N GLU A 12 -42.21 -7.35 1.88
CA GLU A 12 -43.12 -7.10 3.01
C GLU A 12 -42.84 -8.00 4.22
N ASN A 13 -42.30 -9.20 4.00
CA ASN A 13 -41.97 -10.16 5.06
C ASN A 13 -40.47 -10.44 5.16
N TYR A 14 -39.82 -9.82 6.17
CA TYR A 14 -38.39 -10.03 6.42
C TYR A 14 -38.05 -11.48 6.84
N GLN A 15 -38.94 -12.18 7.53
CA GLN A 15 -38.67 -13.57 7.95
C GLN A 15 -38.61 -14.52 6.74
N SER A 16 -39.46 -14.30 5.74
CA SER A 16 -39.41 -15.04 4.47
C SER A 16 -38.12 -14.75 3.71
N TRP A 17 -37.61 -13.51 3.73
CA TRP A 17 -36.31 -13.17 3.17
C TRP A 17 -35.16 -13.84 3.93
N ASP A 18 -35.16 -13.76 5.27
CA ASP A 18 -34.08 -14.25 6.10
C ASP A 18 -33.93 -15.78 5.99
N SER A 19 -35.05 -16.51 6.10
CA SER A 19 -35.10 -17.97 6.02
C SER A 19 -35.04 -18.51 4.59
N GLY A 20 -35.62 -17.80 3.62
CA GLY A 20 -35.77 -18.27 2.26
C GLY A 20 -34.54 -18.02 1.39
N ILE A 21 -33.83 -16.90 1.62
CA ILE A 21 -32.71 -16.46 0.77
C ILE A 21 -31.46 -16.16 1.60
N HIS A 22 -31.54 -15.27 2.60
CA HIS A 22 -30.35 -14.72 3.28
C HIS A 22 -29.48 -15.79 3.95
N ARG A 23 -30.03 -16.53 4.93
CA ARG A 23 -29.26 -17.57 5.64
C ARG A 23 -28.81 -18.72 4.74
N PRO A 24 -29.67 -19.28 3.86
CA PRO A 24 -29.22 -20.33 2.94
C PRO A 24 -28.12 -19.84 1.98
N PHE A 25 -28.18 -18.58 1.52
CA PHE A 25 -27.16 -18.01 0.64
C PHE A 25 -25.83 -17.78 1.37
N GLU A 26 -25.85 -17.24 2.60
CA GLU A 26 -24.64 -17.07 3.42
C GLU A 26 -24.00 -18.42 3.78
N ALA A 27 -24.82 -19.45 4.00
CA ALA A 27 -24.38 -20.83 4.21
C ALA A 27 -23.92 -21.55 2.93
N GLN A 28 -23.86 -20.84 1.78
CA GLN A 28 -23.47 -21.37 0.47
C GLN A 28 -24.35 -22.52 -0.05
N MET A 29 -25.61 -22.58 0.38
CA MET A 29 -26.58 -23.56 -0.11
C MET A 29 -27.09 -23.17 -1.50
N GLU A 30 -27.23 -24.16 -2.39
CA GLU A 30 -27.67 -23.94 -3.78
C GLU A 30 -29.09 -23.34 -3.85
N GLU A 31 -29.98 -23.75 -2.96
CA GLU A 31 -31.38 -23.30 -2.91
C GLU A 31 -31.48 -21.80 -2.63
N GLY A 32 -30.63 -21.26 -1.74
CA GLY A 32 -30.56 -19.83 -1.45
C GLY A 32 -30.13 -19.03 -2.68
N ARG A 33 -29.12 -19.54 -3.40
CA ARG A 33 -28.66 -18.96 -4.66
C ARG A 33 -29.74 -19.03 -5.75
N ALA A 34 -30.41 -20.16 -5.90
CA ALA A 34 -31.46 -20.35 -6.91
C ALA A 34 -32.65 -19.41 -6.69
N ARG A 35 -33.13 -19.31 -5.44
CA ARG A 35 -34.22 -18.39 -5.06
C ARG A 35 -33.84 -16.92 -5.26
N LEU A 36 -32.60 -16.55 -4.91
CA LEU A 36 -32.09 -15.20 -5.18
C LEU A 36 -32.05 -14.91 -6.68
N MET A 37 -31.54 -15.83 -7.50
CA MET A 37 -31.50 -15.67 -8.95
C MET A 37 -32.89 -15.52 -9.56
N GLN A 38 -33.85 -16.36 -9.15
CA GLN A 38 -35.23 -16.28 -9.63
C GLN A 38 -35.91 -14.95 -9.24
N LEU A 39 -35.61 -14.45 -8.03
CA LEU A 39 -36.10 -13.15 -7.57
C LEU A 39 -35.48 -11.99 -8.36
N LEU A 40 -34.17 -12.02 -8.60
CA LEU A 40 -33.50 -10.98 -9.39
C LEU A 40 -33.96 -11.00 -10.85
N GLN A 41 -34.16 -12.18 -11.45
CA GLN A 41 -34.67 -12.31 -12.82
C GLN A 41 -36.06 -11.68 -13.02
N ARG A 42 -36.95 -11.78 -12.02
CA ARG A 42 -38.30 -11.19 -12.11
C ARG A 42 -38.33 -9.69 -11.76
N THR A 43 -37.45 -9.24 -10.86
CA THR A 43 -37.48 -7.86 -10.32
C THR A 43 -36.46 -6.92 -10.94
N MET A 44 -35.47 -7.43 -11.67
CA MET A 44 -34.36 -6.65 -12.21
C MET A 44 -34.12 -7.00 -13.68
N ILE A 45 -34.14 -5.97 -14.53
CA ILE A 45 -33.63 -6.06 -15.90
C ILE A 45 -32.16 -5.68 -15.86
N SER A 46 -31.28 -6.58 -16.29
CA SER A 46 -29.84 -6.34 -16.38
C SER A 46 -29.38 -6.47 -17.83
N ALA A 47 -28.87 -5.37 -18.39
CA ALA A 47 -28.20 -5.36 -19.69
C ALA A 47 -26.74 -4.97 -19.49
N ARG A 48 -25.82 -5.71 -20.10
CA ARG A 48 -24.39 -5.43 -20.02
C ARG A 48 -23.95 -4.70 -21.28
N LYS A 49 -22.96 -3.81 -21.14
CA LYS A 49 -22.32 -3.19 -22.32
C LYS A 49 -21.71 -4.22 -23.29
N ALA A 50 -21.39 -5.41 -22.79
CA ALA A 50 -20.94 -6.54 -23.59
C ALA A 50 -22.01 -7.08 -24.55
N ASP A 51 -23.30 -6.84 -24.26
CA ASP A 51 -24.41 -7.27 -25.12
C ASP A 51 -24.62 -6.30 -26.31
N LEU A 52 -23.91 -5.16 -26.32
CA LEU A 52 -23.94 -4.14 -27.38
C LEU A 52 -22.81 -4.38 -28.39
N LYS A 53 -23.15 -4.76 -29.64
CA LYS A 53 -22.17 -5.07 -30.71
C LYS A 53 -21.30 -3.89 -31.15
N ASN A 54 -21.75 -2.65 -30.92
CA ASN A 54 -21.09 -1.44 -31.43
C ASN A 54 -20.10 -0.81 -30.45
N ILE A 55 -19.94 -1.35 -29.24
CA ILE A 55 -18.97 -0.85 -28.27
C ILE A 55 -17.65 -1.62 -28.44
N PRO A 56 -16.52 -0.94 -28.72
CA PRO A 56 -15.22 -1.60 -28.78
C PRO A 56 -14.91 -2.35 -27.48
N PRO A 57 -14.26 -3.53 -27.54
CA PRO A 57 -13.96 -4.32 -26.35
C PRO A 57 -13.02 -3.56 -25.41
N CYS A 58 -13.35 -3.56 -24.11
CA CYS A 58 -12.48 -3.02 -23.07
C CYS A 58 -11.40 -4.06 -22.75
N ILE A 59 -10.19 -3.86 -23.27
CA ILE A 59 -9.04 -4.74 -23.01
C ILE A 59 -8.42 -4.34 -21.67
N LYS A 60 -8.43 -5.26 -20.71
CA LYS A 60 -7.78 -5.08 -19.40
C LYS A 60 -6.46 -5.84 -19.41
N LYS A 61 -5.36 -5.12 -19.16
CA LYS A 61 -4.03 -5.70 -18.99
C LYS A 61 -3.50 -5.40 -17.60
N LEU A 62 -3.12 -6.44 -16.87
CA LEU A 62 -2.40 -6.33 -15.62
C LEU A 62 -0.90 -6.39 -15.90
N THR A 63 -0.10 -5.57 -15.23
CA THR A 63 1.36 -5.60 -15.33
C THR A 63 1.94 -5.51 -13.94
N PHE A 64 2.74 -6.51 -13.59
CA PHE A 64 3.54 -6.52 -12.37
C PHE A 64 4.83 -5.75 -12.63
N LEU A 65 5.21 -4.92 -11.67
CA LEU A 65 6.39 -4.07 -11.75
C LEU A 65 7.24 -4.33 -10.52
N ASP A 66 8.52 -4.54 -10.74
CA ASP A 66 9.49 -4.63 -9.67
C ASP A 66 9.85 -3.24 -9.14
N PHE A 67 10.15 -3.18 -7.85
CA PHE A 67 10.71 -1.96 -7.28
C PHE A 67 12.15 -1.78 -7.75
N ASN A 68 12.49 -0.55 -8.13
CA ASN A 68 13.89 -0.19 -8.27
C ASN A 68 14.55 -0.21 -6.88
N GLU A 69 15.88 -0.25 -6.82
CA GLU A 69 16.61 -0.42 -5.57
C GLU A 69 16.22 0.60 -4.48
N GLY A 70 16.15 1.88 -4.82
CA GLY A 70 15.77 2.94 -3.87
C GLY A 70 14.33 2.82 -3.38
N HIS A 71 13.41 2.45 -4.27
CA HIS A 71 12.00 2.24 -3.95
C HIS A 71 11.81 0.99 -3.07
N ALA A 72 12.53 -0.10 -3.37
CA ALA A 72 12.50 -1.32 -2.58
C ALA A 72 13.06 -1.06 -1.17
N LYS A 73 14.17 -0.31 -1.06
CA LYS A 73 14.75 0.08 0.22
C LYS A 73 13.74 0.85 1.08
N SER A 74 13.15 1.91 0.54
CA SER A 74 12.11 2.71 1.20
C SER A 74 10.92 1.86 1.68
N TYR A 75 10.39 1.01 0.79
CA TYR A 75 9.26 0.14 1.11
C TYR A 75 9.61 -0.87 2.21
N ASN A 76 10.79 -1.48 2.13
CA ASN A 76 11.23 -2.47 3.11
C ASN A 76 11.46 -1.84 4.49
N GLU A 77 11.97 -0.61 4.55
CA GLU A 77 12.08 0.13 5.81
C GLU A 77 10.70 0.31 6.47
N LEU A 78 9.67 0.68 5.70
CA LEU A 78 8.30 0.80 6.20
C LEU A 78 7.79 -0.52 6.78
N VAL A 79 7.94 -1.58 5.98
CA VAL A 79 7.44 -2.92 6.30
C VAL A 79 8.14 -3.45 7.54
N VAL A 80 9.44 -3.24 7.69
CA VAL A 80 10.18 -3.68 8.88
C VAL A 80 9.64 -3.01 10.14
N THR A 81 9.34 -1.71 10.13
CA THR A 81 8.75 -1.05 11.30
C THR A 81 7.36 -1.59 11.64
N ILE A 82 6.52 -1.83 10.63
CA ILE A 82 5.18 -2.41 10.82
C ILE A 82 5.29 -3.82 11.42
N ARG A 83 6.14 -4.67 10.86
CA ARG A 83 6.37 -6.02 11.34
C ARG A 83 6.95 -6.02 12.75
N ARG A 84 7.84 -5.07 13.06
CA ARG A 84 8.41 -4.89 14.40
C ARG A 84 7.33 -4.52 15.41
N ASN A 85 6.41 -3.60 15.10
CA ASN A 85 5.27 -3.32 15.98
C ASN A 85 4.45 -4.61 16.26
N ILE A 86 4.10 -5.35 15.21
CA ILE A 86 3.29 -6.56 15.36
C ILE A 86 4.01 -7.62 16.20
N LEU A 87 5.30 -7.83 15.99
CA LEU A 87 6.08 -8.83 16.73
C LEU A 87 6.39 -8.37 18.16
N MET A 88 6.74 -7.11 18.38
CA MET A 88 7.11 -6.59 19.71
C MET A 88 5.89 -6.32 20.60
N ALA A 89 4.70 -6.13 20.02
CA ALA A 89 3.45 -6.14 20.76
C ALA A 89 3.05 -7.57 21.14
N ASP A 90 3.75 -8.12 22.13
CA ASP A 90 3.50 -9.44 22.72
C ASP A 90 3.52 -10.62 21.73
N TRP A 91 4.42 -10.56 20.76
CA TRP A 91 4.66 -11.67 19.82
C TRP A 91 3.46 -11.98 18.92
N ASN A 92 2.92 -10.94 18.25
CA ASN A 92 1.73 -10.99 17.39
C ASN A 92 0.40 -11.17 18.16
N ASP A 93 0.32 -10.73 19.41
CA ASP A 93 -0.93 -10.81 20.17
C ASP A 93 -1.87 -9.64 19.78
N PRO A 94 -3.06 -9.91 19.19
CA PRO A 94 -4.02 -8.86 18.88
C PRO A 94 -4.68 -8.22 20.11
N SER A 95 -4.52 -8.81 21.30
CA SER A 95 -5.06 -8.26 22.53
C SER A 95 -4.20 -7.12 23.09
N HIS A 96 -2.90 -7.05 22.75
CA HIS A 96 -2.01 -5.98 23.18
C HIS A 96 -2.48 -4.61 22.70
N VAL A 97 -2.51 -3.60 23.58
CA VAL A 97 -3.12 -2.29 23.31
C VAL A 97 -2.41 -1.55 22.18
N GLU A 98 -1.10 -1.72 22.03
CA GLU A 98 -0.29 -1.06 20.98
C GLU A 98 -0.16 -1.87 19.69
N SER A 99 -0.71 -3.09 19.63
CA SER A 99 -0.62 -3.93 18.45
C SER A 99 -1.44 -3.35 17.30
N LEU A 100 -0.87 -3.26 16.10
CA LEU A 100 -1.61 -2.94 14.88
C LEU A 100 -2.72 -3.96 14.56
N LEU A 101 -2.64 -5.17 15.13
CA LEU A 101 -3.68 -6.20 15.04
C LEU A 101 -4.86 -5.92 16.00
N ASN A 102 -4.71 -5.03 16.97
CA ASN A 102 -5.76 -4.71 17.92
C ASN A 102 -6.93 -4.00 17.22
N PRO A 103 -8.18 -4.47 17.37
CA PRO A 103 -9.36 -3.82 16.81
C PRO A 103 -9.51 -2.34 17.24
N LYS A 104 -9.09 -2.00 18.46
CA LYS A 104 -9.14 -0.62 18.99
C LYS A 104 -8.16 0.32 18.28
N GLN A 105 -7.08 -0.21 17.70
CA GLN A 105 -6.07 0.53 16.93
C GLN A 105 -6.48 0.77 15.47
N TRP A 106 -7.78 0.76 15.15
CA TRP A 106 -8.26 0.84 13.76
C TRP A 106 -7.81 2.11 13.02
N LYS A 107 -7.69 3.26 13.70
CA LYS A 107 -7.20 4.51 13.08
C LYS A 107 -5.74 4.35 12.64
N PHE A 108 -4.90 3.86 13.54
CA PHE A 108 -3.49 3.60 13.29
C PHE A 108 -3.29 2.53 12.21
N ARG A 109 -4.08 1.45 12.25
CA ARG A 109 -4.10 0.41 11.21
C ARG A 109 -4.51 0.98 9.85
N ALA A 110 -5.58 1.79 9.79
CA ALA A 110 -6.04 2.38 8.55
C ALA A 110 -5.00 3.33 7.93
N THR A 111 -4.35 4.16 8.75
CA THR A 111 -3.24 5.03 8.34
C THR A 111 -2.05 4.22 7.86
N THR A 112 -1.66 3.18 8.59
CA THR A 112 -0.56 2.28 8.21
C THR A 112 -0.82 1.63 6.85
N ILE A 113 -2.02 1.09 6.63
CA ILE A 113 -2.40 0.49 5.34
C ILE A 113 -2.38 1.55 4.22
N LYS A 114 -2.87 2.76 4.48
CA LYS A 114 -2.79 3.87 3.52
C LYS A 114 -1.34 4.17 3.15
N ASN A 115 -0.44 4.21 4.13
CA ASN A 115 0.99 4.49 3.93
C ASN A 115 1.69 3.37 3.16
N VAL A 116 1.39 2.10 3.44
CA VAL A 116 1.90 0.97 2.65
C VAL A 116 1.45 1.07 1.19
N ARG A 117 0.18 1.38 0.94
CA ARG A 117 -0.36 1.55 -0.42
C ARG A 117 0.27 2.74 -1.14
N LEU A 118 0.54 3.84 -0.42
CA LEU A 118 1.23 5.01 -0.95
C LEU A 118 2.69 4.68 -1.28
N SER A 119 3.39 3.97 -0.39
CA SER A 119 4.76 3.52 -0.59
C SER A 119 4.90 2.60 -1.79
N CYS A 120 3.86 1.82 -2.17
CA CYS A 120 3.86 1.09 -3.44
C CYS A 120 3.77 1.99 -4.70
N CYS A 121 3.45 3.27 -4.54
CA CYS A 121 3.30 4.22 -5.65
C CYS A 121 4.48 5.18 -5.73
N VAL A 122 5.08 5.52 -4.59
CA VAL A 122 6.13 6.52 -4.48
C VAL A 122 7.14 6.08 -3.43
N ALA A 123 8.43 6.10 -3.79
CA ALA A 123 9.50 5.89 -2.81
C ALA A 123 9.51 7.09 -1.84
N GLY A 124 9.29 6.84 -0.55
CA GLY A 124 9.33 7.87 0.47
C GLY A 124 10.51 7.71 1.42
N HIS A 125 11.09 8.82 1.85
CA HIS A 125 11.99 8.77 2.99
C HIS A 125 11.17 8.71 4.27
N ILE A 126 11.22 7.56 4.94
CA ILE A 126 10.69 7.42 6.29
C ILE A 126 11.68 8.09 7.21
N LYS A 127 11.37 9.30 7.66
CA LYS A 127 12.09 9.90 8.77
C LYS A 127 11.69 9.13 10.03
N ILE A 128 12.52 8.19 10.41
CA ILE A 128 12.50 7.61 11.75
C ILE A 128 13.11 8.68 12.66
N ALA A 129 12.27 9.62 13.11
CA ALA A 129 12.70 10.66 14.03
C ALA A 129 12.44 10.21 15.47
N GLU A 130 13.27 10.72 16.39
CA GLU A 130 13.10 10.60 17.84
C GLU A 130 13.30 9.22 18.47
N ALA A 131 14.11 8.34 17.87
CA ALA A 131 14.61 7.17 18.62
C ALA A 131 15.81 7.53 19.54
N GLY A 132 16.29 8.77 19.53
CA GLY A 132 17.55 9.13 20.21
C GLY A 132 17.53 8.89 21.72
N GLN A 133 16.42 9.24 22.38
CA GLN A 133 16.25 9.00 23.81
C GLN A 133 16.03 7.51 24.11
N ASP A 134 15.12 6.84 23.39
CA ASP A 134 14.85 5.40 23.58
C ASP A 134 16.05 4.51 23.27
N ILE A 135 16.89 4.90 22.29
CA ILE A 135 18.17 4.25 22.03
C ILE A 135 19.10 4.44 23.22
N GLN A 136 19.15 5.64 23.81
CA GLN A 136 19.98 5.85 24.99
C GLN A 136 19.49 5.01 26.17
N GLU A 137 18.17 4.93 26.40
CA GLU A 137 17.58 4.05 27.43
C GLU A 137 17.93 2.57 27.19
N THR A 138 17.89 2.12 25.93
CA THR A 138 18.36 0.78 25.54
C THR A 138 19.84 0.58 25.87
N MET A 139 20.69 1.55 25.52
CA MET A 139 22.12 1.48 25.81
C MET A 139 22.39 1.47 27.32
N ASP A 140 21.66 2.26 28.11
CA ASP A 140 21.78 2.30 29.56
C ASP A 140 21.35 0.96 30.19
N ALA A 141 20.29 0.32 29.68
CA ALA A 141 19.88 -1.02 30.08
C ALA A 141 20.97 -2.06 29.78
N LEU A 142 21.64 -1.99 28.62
CA LEU A 142 22.77 -2.87 28.31
C LEU A 142 23.95 -2.64 29.24
N VAL A 143 24.23 -1.39 29.63
CA VAL A 143 25.30 -1.05 30.59
C VAL A 143 24.99 -1.63 31.97
N GLN A 144 23.73 -1.55 32.42
CA GLN A 144 23.28 -2.21 33.66
C GLN A 144 23.44 -3.74 33.59
N GLN A 145 23.35 -4.32 32.40
CA GLN A 145 23.61 -5.74 32.12
C GLN A 145 25.11 -6.04 31.88
N GLY A 146 26.01 -5.10 32.20
CA GLY A 146 27.46 -5.29 32.16
C GLY A 146 28.13 -4.99 30.82
N LEU A 147 27.52 -4.19 29.95
CA LEU A 147 28.20 -3.63 28.77
C LEU A 147 29.08 -2.44 29.20
N ASP A 148 30.36 -2.45 28.85
CA ASP A 148 31.27 -1.35 29.15
C ASP A 148 31.01 -0.15 28.21
N PRO A 149 30.65 1.04 28.71
CA PRO A 149 30.42 2.24 27.88
C PRO A 149 31.62 2.67 27.04
N SER A 150 32.84 2.28 27.44
CA SER A 150 34.08 2.60 26.73
C SER A 150 34.48 1.56 25.67
N SER A 151 33.76 0.44 25.60
CA SER A 151 34.06 -0.65 24.67
C SER A 151 33.71 -0.34 23.21
N GLU A 152 34.43 -0.99 22.29
CA GLU A 152 34.08 -0.99 20.87
C GLU A 152 32.69 -1.61 20.62
N GLU A 153 32.30 -2.60 21.43
CA GLU A 153 30.97 -3.24 21.37
C GLU A 153 29.86 -2.21 21.63
N TYR A 154 30.01 -1.36 22.64
CA TYR A 154 29.05 -0.29 22.94
C TYR A 154 28.87 0.67 21.76
N GLN A 155 29.99 1.14 21.18
CA GLN A 155 29.94 2.05 20.04
C GLN A 155 29.30 1.37 18.81
N PHE A 156 29.62 0.10 18.58
CA PHE A 156 29.07 -0.68 17.47
C PHE A 156 27.54 -0.87 17.61
N ILE A 157 27.05 -1.26 18.78
CA ILE A 157 25.60 -1.44 19.03
C ILE A 157 24.87 -0.10 18.87
N ARG A 158 25.40 0.97 19.46
CA ARG A 158 24.80 2.30 19.33
C ARG A 158 24.71 2.74 17.87
N HIS A 159 25.79 2.58 17.12
CA HIS A 159 25.82 2.87 15.69
C HIS A 159 24.81 2.00 14.91
N ALA A 160 24.72 0.71 15.23
CA ALA A 160 23.78 -0.21 14.61
C ALA A 160 22.31 0.16 14.86
N LEU A 161 21.97 0.61 16.06
CA LEU A 161 20.60 1.05 16.38
C LEU A 161 20.23 2.37 15.67
N LEU A 162 21.23 3.25 15.44
CA LEU A 162 21.05 4.51 14.72
C LEU A 162 20.96 4.34 13.21
N HIS A 163 21.86 3.54 12.63
CA HIS A 163 22.09 3.48 11.18
C HIS A 163 21.71 2.15 10.53
N GLY A 164 21.42 1.12 11.32
CA GLY A 164 21.23 -0.25 10.84
C GLY A 164 22.51 -1.07 10.87
N ALA A 165 22.37 -2.39 10.77
CA ALA A 165 23.49 -3.33 10.77
C ALA A 165 23.15 -4.65 10.06
N SER A 166 24.19 -5.43 9.76
CA SER A 166 24.05 -6.79 9.27
C SER A 166 23.66 -7.74 10.39
N CYS A 167 22.67 -8.58 10.12
CA CYS A 167 22.21 -9.62 11.03
C CYS A 167 23.35 -10.59 11.34
N ALA A 168 23.60 -10.86 12.63
CA ALA A 168 24.63 -11.81 13.05
C ALA A 168 24.38 -13.23 12.51
N ARG A 169 23.10 -13.62 12.31
CA ARG A 169 22.69 -14.94 11.78
C ARG A 169 22.70 -15.02 10.25
N CYS A 170 21.85 -14.24 9.56
CA CYS A 170 21.68 -14.36 8.10
C CYS A 170 22.61 -13.47 7.28
N LYS A 171 23.40 -12.60 7.92
CA LYS A 171 24.32 -11.63 7.28
C LYS A 171 23.66 -10.57 6.40
N CYS A 172 22.34 -10.61 6.20
CA CYS A 172 21.60 -9.56 5.51
C CYS A 172 21.61 -8.26 6.32
N TRP A 173 21.78 -7.13 5.63
CA TRP A 173 21.67 -5.80 6.23
C TRP A 173 20.21 -5.45 6.53
N CYS A 174 19.97 -4.83 7.69
CA CYS A 174 18.65 -4.33 8.06
C CYS A 174 18.74 -2.97 8.75
N ARG A 175 17.76 -2.11 8.47
CA ARG A 175 17.70 -0.75 9.00
C ARG A 175 17.43 -0.72 10.52
N LEU A 176 16.63 -1.66 11.01
CA LEU A 176 16.13 -1.73 12.39
C LEU A 176 16.41 -3.12 12.99
N PRO A 177 17.68 -3.45 13.29
CA PRO A 177 18.00 -4.72 13.93
C PRO A 177 17.34 -4.83 15.31
N VAL A 178 17.06 -6.06 15.74
CA VAL A 178 16.64 -6.38 17.10
C VAL A 178 17.89 -6.68 17.90
N ILE A 179 18.08 -5.97 19.01
CA ILE A 179 19.17 -6.24 19.96
C ILE A 179 18.69 -7.26 20.99
N THR A 180 19.36 -8.38 21.10
CA THR A 180 19.02 -9.41 22.11
C THR A 180 19.69 -9.09 23.45
N PRO A 181 19.18 -9.64 24.59
CA PRO A 181 19.83 -9.52 25.90
C PRO A 181 21.28 -10.04 25.94
N CYS A 182 21.60 -11.00 25.05
CA CYS A 182 22.97 -11.49 24.83
C CYS A 182 23.76 -10.65 23.82
N ARG A 183 23.33 -9.42 23.54
CA ARG A 183 23.99 -8.38 22.72
C ARG A 183 24.14 -8.69 21.23
N HIS A 184 23.51 -9.75 20.74
CA HIS A 184 23.48 -10.04 19.31
C HIS A 184 22.45 -9.19 18.58
N LEU A 185 22.87 -8.57 17.48
CA LEU A 185 22.01 -7.86 16.54
C LEU A 185 21.46 -8.83 15.50
N LEU A 186 20.15 -9.03 15.51
CA LEU A 186 19.47 -9.98 14.65
C LEU A 186 18.39 -9.29 13.82
N PHE A 187 18.13 -9.84 12.64
CA PHE A 187 17.00 -9.42 11.84
C PHE A 187 15.70 -9.89 12.51
N LEU A 188 14.61 -9.13 12.32
CA LEU A 188 13.31 -9.44 12.91
C LEU A 188 12.86 -10.88 12.61
N ASP A 189 13.06 -11.34 11.36
CA ASP A 189 12.71 -12.70 10.95
C ASP A 189 13.59 -13.76 11.59
N CYS A 190 14.86 -13.44 11.86
CA CYS A 190 15.74 -14.35 12.58
C CYS A 190 15.32 -14.48 14.05
N VAL A 191 14.89 -13.39 14.68
CA VAL A 191 14.37 -13.40 16.05
C VAL A 191 13.06 -14.18 16.14
N ALA A 192 12.15 -14.01 15.17
CA ALA A 192 10.86 -14.67 15.16
C ALA A 192 10.91 -16.21 15.05
N LEU A 193 12.07 -16.81 14.72
CA LEU A 193 12.24 -18.26 14.62
C LEU A 193 12.11 -18.99 15.97
N ASP A 194 12.48 -18.33 17.07
CA ASP A 194 12.41 -18.89 18.41
C ASP A 194 12.10 -17.76 19.41
N ARG A 195 10.99 -17.91 20.14
CA ARG A 195 10.52 -16.90 21.09
C ARG A 195 11.12 -17.07 22.49
N GLU A 196 11.82 -18.17 22.75
CA GLU A 196 12.30 -18.53 24.10
C GLU A 196 13.82 -18.35 24.24
N ARG A 197 14.55 -18.25 23.13
CA ARG A 197 16.02 -18.10 23.14
C ARG A 197 16.58 -17.39 21.91
N CYS A 198 17.82 -16.94 22.04
CA CYS A 198 18.58 -16.36 20.96
C CYS A 198 18.82 -17.36 19.83
N THR A 199 18.50 -16.93 18.61
CA THR A 199 18.55 -17.77 17.42
C THR A 199 19.91 -17.74 16.72
N LEU A 200 20.90 -17.03 17.26
CA LEU A 200 22.26 -17.10 16.73
C LEU A 200 22.85 -18.50 17.01
N PRO A 201 23.35 -19.22 15.98
CA PRO A 201 24.01 -20.51 16.19
C PRO A 201 25.17 -20.39 17.19
N GLY A 202 25.17 -21.24 18.22
CA GLY A 202 26.21 -21.26 19.26
C GLY A 202 25.96 -20.36 20.47
N CYS A 203 24.96 -19.47 20.46
CA CYS A 203 24.64 -18.64 21.63
C CYS A 203 23.79 -19.38 22.67
N GLY A 204 22.59 -19.84 22.28
CA GLY A 204 21.71 -20.62 23.16
C GLY A 204 21.15 -19.89 24.38
N ASN A 205 21.33 -18.57 24.50
CA ASN A 205 20.85 -17.78 25.63
C ASN A 205 19.31 -17.76 25.67
N HIS A 206 18.71 -18.11 26.81
CA HIS A 206 17.26 -18.09 27.00
C HIS A 206 16.80 -16.70 27.42
N TYR A 207 15.62 -16.30 26.97
CA TYR A 207 14.99 -15.04 27.33
C TYR A 207 14.24 -15.16 28.67
N GLU A 208 14.15 -14.05 29.40
CA GLU A 208 13.25 -13.95 30.55
C GLU A 208 11.81 -13.94 30.07
N MET A 209 11.11 -15.06 30.24
CA MET A 209 9.72 -15.19 29.81
C MET A 209 8.75 -14.59 30.82
N GLN A 210 7.76 -13.83 30.35
CA GLN A 210 6.64 -13.36 31.15
C GLN A 210 5.37 -14.17 30.86
N SER A 211 4.77 -14.74 31.90
CA SER A 211 3.56 -15.57 31.83
C SER A 211 2.29 -14.76 31.57
N PRO A 212 1.26 -15.33 30.91
CA PRO A 212 -0.06 -14.69 30.75
C PRO A 212 -0.74 -14.29 32.06
N GLU A 213 -0.54 -15.04 33.14
CA GLU A 213 -1.18 -14.81 34.45
C GLU A 213 -0.53 -13.64 35.21
N SER A 214 0.55 -13.06 34.68
CA SER A 214 1.24 -11.93 35.30
C SER A 214 0.33 -10.70 35.35
N ARG A 215 -0.03 -10.27 36.57
CA ARG A 215 -0.80 -9.03 36.78
C ARG A 215 -0.15 -7.79 36.18
N LYS A 216 1.19 -7.77 36.07
CA LYS A 216 1.94 -6.65 35.47
C LYS A 216 1.66 -6.47 33.97
N ARG A 217 1.21 -7.53 33.30
CA ARG A 217 0.95 -7.54 31.85
C ARG A 217 -0.46 -7.05 31.50
N ASN A 218 -1.41 -7.14 32.43
CA ASN A 218 -2.82 -6.81 32.22
C ASN A 218 -3.07 -5.36 31.71
N PRO A 219 -2.35 -4.31 32.16
CA PRO A 219 -2.57 -2.95 31.66
C PRO A 219 -2.31 -2.79 30.15
N GLU A 220 -1.27 -3.46 29.64
CA GLU A 220 -0.82 -3.37 28.24
C GLU A 220 -1.43 -4.48 27.37
N ASN A 221 -1.74 -5.62 27.97
CA ASN A 221 -2.43 -6.72 27.32
C ASN A 221 -3.53 -7.27 28.24
N PRO A 222 -4.80 -6.85 28.05
CA PRO A 222 -5.91 -7.28 28.91
C PRO A 222 -6.30 -8.75 28.72
N ASN A 223 -5.83 -9.41 27.66
CA ASN A 223 -6.13 -10.81 27.39
C ASN A 223 -4.91 -11.51 26.77
N PRO A 224 -3.83 -11.72 27.55
CA PRO A 224 -2.60 -12.29 27.05
C PRO A 224 -2.78 -13.75 26.67
N LYS A 225 -2.35 -14.12 25.46
CA LYS A 225 -2.61 -15.48 24.92
C LYS A 225 -1.52 -16.50 25.22
N TRP A 226 -0.27 -16.07 25.33
CA TRP A 226 0.90 -16.93 25.50
C TRP A 226 2.05 -16.22 26.20
N PRO A 227 3.02 -16.96 26.77
CA PRO A 227 4.25 -16.37 27.31
C PRO A 227 5.06 -15.62 26.26
N VAL A 228 5.71 -14.53 26.66
CA VAL A 228 6.48 -13.65 25.76
C VAL A 228 7.87 -13.34 26.35
N PRO A 229 8.91 -13.12 25.52
CA PRO A 229 10.25 -12.78 25.98
C PRO A 229 10.31 -11.32 26.44
N LYS A 230 10.16 -11.11 27.74
CA LYS A 230 10.01 -9.79 28.36
C LYS A 230 11.26 -8.95 28.21
N ASP A 231 12.41 -9.52 28.59
CA ASP A 231 13.71 -8.85 28.50
C ASP A 231 14.07 -8.46 27.06
N LEU A 232 13.69 -9.28 26.07
CA LEU A 232 13.87 -8.96 24.66
C LEU A 232 12.97 -7.80 24.22
N ILE A 233 11.69 -7.81 24.60
CA ILE A 233 10.72 -6.79 24.19
C ILE A 233 11.04 -5.44 24.85
N GLU A 234 11.29 -5.43 26.17
CA GLU A 234 11.60 -4.22 26.95
C GLU A 234 12.94 -3.58 26.55
N LEU A 235 13.89 -4.36 26.04
CA LEU A 235 15.18 -3.85 25.58
C LEU A 235 15.09 -3.11 24.23
N GLN A 236 13.98 -3.22 23.50
CA GLN A 236 13.91 -2.62 22.17
C GLN A 236 13.65 -1.10 22.23
N PRO A 237 14.42 -0.29 21.49
CA PRO A 237 14.07 1.11 21.34
C PRO A 237 12.77 1.25 20.55
N SER A 238 11.95 2.21 20.94
CA SER A 238 10.76 2.59 20.18
C SER A 238 11.21 3.45 19.00
N TYR A 239 10.79 3.05 17.80
CA TYR A 239 11.03 3.81 16.59
C TYR A 239 9.71 4.50 16.22
N LYS A 240 9.56 5.75 16.62
CA LYS A 240 8.40 6.53 16.20
C LYS A 240 8.47 6.75 14.70
N GLN A 241 7.44 6.28 14.02
CA GLN A 241 7.18 6.70 12.67
C GLN A 241 6.64 8.13 12.75
N VAL A 242 7.45 9.12 12.35
CA VAL A 242 6.95 10.47 12.06
C VAL A 242 6.15 10.39 10.76
N PHE A 243 4.98 9.79 10.86
CA PHE A 243 4.08 9.48 9.74
C PHE A 243 2.66 9.90 10.01
N PHE A 244 2.35 10.37 11.21
CA PHE A 244 0.97 10.73 11.50
C PHE A 244 0.59 12.08 10.90
N ASP A 245 1.55 12.99 10.68
CA ASP A 245 1.24 14.33 10.15
C ASP A 245 2.04 14.78 8.90
N ASP A 246 3.34 14.47 8.75
CA ASP A 246 4.15 15.01 7.64
C ASP A 246 4.97 13.95 6.88
N TRP A 247 4.45 13.51 5.71
CA TRP A 247 5.29 12.92 4.67
C TRP A 247 6.19 14.05 4.14
N ASP A 248 7.48 14.03 4.46
CA ASP A 248 8.45 15.03 3.97
C ASP A 248 9.03 14.56 2.63
N PRO A 249 8.48 15.05 1.52
CA PRO A 249 8.91 14.63 0.23
C PRO A 249 9.95 15.61 -0.29
N ASP A 250 11.19 15.15 -0.38
CA ASP A 250 12.03 15.70 -1.43
C ASP A 250 11.53 15.15 -2.78
N TRP A 251 10.47 15.75 -3.33
CA TRP A 251 9.87 15.31 -4.60
C TRP A 251 10.90 15.30 -5.73
N GLN A 252 11.97 16.10 -5.63
CA GLN A 252 13.03 16.18 -6.62
C GLN A 252 13.94 14.95 -6.62
N SER A 253 14.14 14.31 -5.47
CA SER A 253 14.88 13.04 -5.34
C SER A 253 13.97 11.80 -5.25
N THR A 254 12.66 12.00 -5.15
CA THR A 254 11.66 10.94 -5.01
C THR A 254 11.53 10.11 -6.29
N SER A 255 11.89 8.83 -6.21
CA SER A 255 11.74 7.89 -7.33
C SER A 255 10.40 7.13 -7.28
N SER A 256 9.93 6.64 -8.43
CA SER A 256 8.79 5.72 -8.50
C SER A 256 8.92 4.76 -9.67
N SER A 257 8.87 3.46 -9.37
CA SER A 257 8.86 2.40 -10.40
C SER A 257 7.64 2.50 -11.31
N LYS A 258 6.48 2.87 -10.75
CA LYS A 258 5.24 3.02 -11.54
C LYS A 258 5.33 4.19 -12.49
N VAL A 259 5.89 5.30 -12.03
CA VAL A 259 6.06 6.49 -12.88
C VAL A 259 7.13 6.24 -13.95
N ALA A 260 8.25 5.60 -13.60
CA ALA A 260 9.26 5.21 -14.60
C ALA A 260 8.66 4.35 -15.72
N TYR A 261 7.91 3.30 -15.35
CA TYR A 261 7.18 2.47 -16.31
C TYR A 261 6.16 3.26 -17.14
N LEU A 262 5.39 4.15 -16.49
CA LEU A 262 4.42 5.01 -17.17
C LEU A 262 5.10 5.88 -18.23
N ILE A 263 6.17 6.59 -17.88
CA ILE A 263 6.90 7.46 -18.81
C ILE A 263 7.44 6.67 -19.99
N GLU A 264 8.01 5.49 -19.76
CA GLU A 264 8.47 4.59 -20.83
C GLU A 264 7.32 4.18 -21.76
N LYS A 265 6.16 3.81 -21.22
CA LYS A 265 4.98 3.46 -22.03
C LYS A 265 4.44 4.64 -22.83
N LEU A 266 4.41 5.83 -22.26
CA LEU A 266 3.95 7.03 -22.96
C LEU A 266 4.90 7.41 -24.11
N LYS A 267 6.22 7.31 -23.91
CA LYS A 267 7.22 7.49 -24.97
C LYS A 267 7.03 6.50 -26.11
N ASN A 268 6.88 5.21 -25.80
CA ASN A 268 6.62 4.16 -26.79
C ASN A 268 5.32 4.40 -27.59
N LEU A 269 4.26 4.87 -26.92
CA LEU A 269 2.99 5.21 -27.61
C LEU A 269 3.17 6.39 -28.57
N ARG A 270 3.89 7.44 -28.13
CA ARG A 270 4.21 8.61 -28.97
C ARG A 270 5.01 8.21 -30.20
N GLU A 271 6.04 7.39 -30.03
CA GLU A 271 6.89 6.92 -31.13
C GLU A 271 6.11 6.05 -32.14
N ARG A 272 5.24 5.16 -31.65
CA ARG A 272 4.35 4.38 -32.52
C ARG A 272 3.40 5.26 -33.33
N GLY A 273 2.83 6.29 -32.71
CA GLY A 273 2.00 7.28 -33.39
C GLY A 273 2.76 8.02 -34.49
N MET A 274 4.00 8.45 -34.22
CA MET A 274 4.86 9.13 -35.19
C MET A 274 5.28 8.23 -36.37
N LYS A 275 5.63 6.96 -36.11
CA LYS A 275 5.96 5.99 -37.16
C LYS A 275 4.78 5.73 -38.10
N TYR A 276 3.55 5.69 -37.57
CA TYR A 276 2.34 5.55 -38.37
C TYR A 276 2.12 6.76 -39.29
N MET A 277 2.26 7.99 -38.78
CA MET A 277 2.14 9.22 -39.57
C MET A 277 3.17 9.33 -40.70
N ASN A 278 4.43 8.98 -40.43
CA ASN A 278 5.48 9.03 -41.44
C ASN A 278 5.30 7.98 -42.55
N SER A 279 4.70 6.83 -42.23
CA SER A 279 4.44 5.76 -43.20
C SER A 279 3.29 6.12 -44.16
N THR A 280 2.24 6.81 -43.67
CA THR A 280 1.14 7.30 -44.52
C THR A 280 1.53 8.42 -45.47
N ASN A 281 2.56 9.21 -45.13
CA ASN A 281 3.03 10.31 -45.97
C ASN A 281 3.91 9.84 -47.16
N MET A 282 4.56 8.68 -47.07
CA MET A 282 5.43 8.14 -48.13
C MET A 282 4.67 7.43 -49.27
N THR A 283 3.45 6.96 -49.05
CA THR A 283 2.62 6.29 -50.08
C THR A 283 1.77 7.24 -50.93
N SER A 284 1.86 8.55 -50.73
CA SER A 284 1.00 9.55 -51.38
C SER A 284 1.69 10.34 -52.49
N SER A 285 2.58 9.70 -53.26
CA SER A 285 3.33 10.33 -54.38
C SER A 285 3.17 9.59 -55.71
N ALA A 286 1.93 9.27 -56.11
CA ALA A 286 1.60 9.05 -57.52
C ALA A 286 0.07 9.15 -57.75
N GLY A 287 -0.36 10.14 -58.55
CA GLY A 287 -1.66 10.10 -59.22
C GLY A 287 -2.69 11.16 -58.78
N SER A 288 -2.99 12.07 -59.71
CA SER A 288 -3.99 13.14 -59.69
C SER A 288 -5.44 12.71 -59.44
N SER A 289 -6.18 13.44 -58.61
CA SER A 289 -7.44 14.16 -58.97
C SER A 289 -8.21 14.62 -57.74
N SER A 290 -8.82 15.79 -57.89
CA SER A 290 -9.52 16.62 -56.91
C SER A 290 -10.78 15.97 -56.30
N THR A 291 -10.74 15.69 -55.00
CA THR A 291 -11.91 15.64 -54.09
C THR A 291 -11.47 16.13 -52.71
N PRO A 292 -12.29 16.88 -51.94
CA PRO A 292 -11.96 17.27 -50.57
C PRO A 292 -12.19 16.05 -49.67
N SER A 293 -11.31 15.06 -49.74
CA SER A 293 -11.36 13.91 -48.86
C SER A 293 -10.89 14.35 -47.48
N CYS A 294 -11.71 14.15 -46.45
CA CYS A 294 -11.33 14.25 -45.04
C CYS A 294 -10.00 13.50 -44.84
N GLN A 295 -8.90 14.24 -44.73
CA GLN A 295 -7.65 13.65 -44.29
C GLN A 295 -7.89 13.15 -42.87
N PRO A 296 -7.67 11.86 -42.57
CA PRO A 296 -7.67 11.40 -41.20
C PRO A 296 -6.46 12.08 -40.54
N GLN A 297 -6.69 13.19 -39.83
CA GLN A 297 -5.71 13.71 -38.89
C GLN A 297 -5.36 12.53 -37.99
N ALA A 298 -4.13 12.01 -38.10
CA ALA A 298 -3.75 10.84 -37.33
C ALA A 298 -3.80 11.23 -35.86
N LYS A 299 -4.89 10.84 -35.22
CA LYS A 299 -5.24 11.26 -33.89
C LYS A 299 -4.35 10.48 -32.95
N LEU A 300 -3.40 11.17 -32.31
CA LEU A 300 -2.56 10.57 -31.29
C LEU A 300 -3.45 10.03 -30.16
N ASP A 301 -3.05 8.88 -29.60
CA ASP A 301 -3.78 8.25 -28.51
C ASP A 301 -3.82 9.18 -27.28
N LYS A 302 -5.02 9.48 -26.80
CA LYS A 302 -5.22 10.15 -25.52
C LYS A 302 -5.24 9.11 -24.40
N VAL A 303 -4.41 9.27 -23.39
CA VAL A 303 -4.38 8.39 -22.20
C VAL A 303 -4.90 9.15 -20.97
N ILE A 304 -5.70 8.47 -20.16
CA ILE A 304 -6.17 8.99 -18.88
C ILE A 304 -5.46 8.23 -17.77
N ILE A 305 -4.84 8.96 -16.85
CA ILE A 305 -4.09 8.38 -15.73
C ILE A 305 -4.86 8.64 -14.43
N PHE A 306 -5.09 7.57 -13.68
CA PHE A 306 -5.79 7.61 -12.40
C PHE A 306 -4.84 7.31 -11.26
N SER A 307 -4.97 8.07 -10.18
CA SER A 307 -4.33 7.81 -8.90
C SER A 307 -5.25 8.25 -7.76
N GLN A 308 -5.20 7.52 -6.66
CA GLN A 308 -5.90 7.85 -5.42
C GLN A 308 -5.07 8.75 -4.49
N PHE A 309 -3.76 8.81 -4.72
CA PHE A 309 -2.78 9.57 -3.93
C PHE A 309 -2.37 10.84 -4.67
N LEU A 310 -2.39 11.98 -3.97
CA LEU A 310 -2.02 13.28 -4.53
C LEU A 310 -0.50 13.38 -4.71
N GLU A 311 0.23 12.85 -3.74
CA GLU A 311 1.67 12.62 -3.72
C GLU A 311 2.14 11.93 -5.01
N HIS A 312 1.45 10.87 -5.41
CA HIS A 312 1.76 10.15 -6.65
C HIS A 312 1.49 11.01 -7.88
N PHE A 313 0.46 11.87 -7.87
CA PHE A 313 0.25 12.80 -8.98
C PHE A 313 1.38 13.84 -9.09
N HIS A 314 1.87 14.38 -7.97
CA HIS A 314 2.98 15.34 -8.01
C HIS A 314 4.23 14.73 -8.68
N VAL A 315 4.58 13.48 -8.30
CA VAL A 315 5.69 12.75 -8.92
C VAL A 315 5.43 12.49 -10.41
N ILE A 316 4.21 12.08 -10.79
CA ILE A 316 3.86 11.88 -12.20
C ILE A 316 4.03 13.19 -12.99
N GLN A 317 3.48 14.31 -12.51
CA GLN A 317 3.54 15.60 -13.17
C GLN A 317 4.99 16.05 -13.40
N GLN A 318 5.80 15.97 -12.36
CA GLN A 318 7.22 16.33 -12.45
C GLN A 318 7.96 15.49 -13.49
N GLN A 319 7.75 14.17 -13.48
CA GLN A 319 8.42 13.28 -14.43
C GLN A 319 7.91 13.45 -15.88
N LEU A 320 6.64 13.82 -16.07
CA LEU A 320 6.13 14.17 -17.39
C LEU A 320 6.75 15.47 -17.92
N THR A 321 6.88 16.49 -17.07
CA THR A 321 7.56 17.75 -17.40
C THR A 321 9.01 17.48 -17.80
N ILE A 322 9.75 16.69 -17.01
CA ILE A 322 11.14 16.28 -17.31
C ILE A 322 11.21 15.52 -18.64
N ALA A 323 10.22 14.66 -18.93
CA ALA A 323 10.15 13.91 -20.18
C ALA A 323 9.66 14.72 -21.38
N GLY A 324 9.32 16.00 -21.21
CA GLY A 324 8.75 16.85 -22.25
C GLY A 324 7.41 16.33 -22.78
N ILE A 325 6.59 15.74 -21.91
CA ILE A 325 5.26 15.23 -22.24
C ILE A 325 4.22 16.23 -21.73
N THR A 326 3.35 16.71 -22.61
CA THR A 326 2.28 17.64 -22.24
C THR A 326 1.14 16.91 -21.53
N TYR A 327 0.56 17.54 -20.52
CA TYR A 327 -0.50 16.95 -19.72
C TYR A 327 -1.46 18.00 -19.15
N ALA A 328 -2.67 17.57 -18.81
CA ALA A 328 -3.64 18.36 -18.06
C ALA A 328 -4.06 17.65 -16.75
N GLY A 329 -3.99 18.37 -15.63
CA GLY A 329 -4.29 17.85 -14.28
C GLY A 329 -5.67 18.22 -13.76
N MET A 330 -6.47 17.24 -13.33
CA MET A 330 -7.73 17.50 -12.62
C MET A 330 -7.68 16.92 -11.20
N TYR A 331 -7.65 17.81 -10.21
CA TYR A 331 -7.62 17.48 -8.79
C TYR A 331 -8.98 17.74 -8.14
N SER A 332 -9.29 17.04 -7.06
CA SER A 332 -10.48 17.33 -6.25
C SER A 332 -10.04 17.67 -4.83
N PRO A 333 -10.57 18.74 -4.21
CA PRO A 333 -11.62 19.63 -4.73
C PRO A 333 -11.11 20.62 -5.80
N MET A 334 -11.91 20.84 -6.84
CA MET A 334 -11.69 21.85 -7.88
C MET A 334 -13.05 22.44 -8.27
N PRO A 335 -13.17 23.77 -8.42
CA PRO A 335 -14.41 24.43 -8.84
C PRO A 335 -14.94 23.89 -10.17
N LEU A 336 -16.26 23.85 -10.33
CA LEU A 336 -16.93 23.34 -11.53
C LEU A 336 -16.51 24.09 -12.81
N GLY A 337 -16.39 25.41 -12.76
CA GLY A 337 -15.94 26.22 -13.90
C GLY A 337 -14.54 25.83 -14.38
N SER A 338 -13.60 25.61 -13.44
CA SER A 338 -12.26 25.13 -13.77
C SER A 338 -12.30 23.73 -14.40
N LYS A 339 -13.12 22.81 -13.90
CA LYS A 339 -13.27 21.45 -14.48
C LYS A 339 -13.74 21.48 -15.94
N VAL A 340 -14.70 22.34 -16.27
CA VAL A 340 -15.23 22.45 -17.64
C VAL A 340 -14.15 22.99 -18.57
N ASN A 341 -13.42 24.03 -18.15
CA ASN A 341 -12.30 24.56 -18.92
C ASN A 341 -11.21 23.51 -19.14
N PHE A 342 -10.89 22.69 -18.12
CA PHE A 342 -9.92 21.59 -18.27
C PHE A 342 -10.38 20.45 -19.17
N LEU A 343 -11.69 20.14 -19.21
CA LEU A 343 -12.22 19.16 -20.16
C LEU A 343 -12.17 19.68 -21.60
N HIS A 344 -12.38 20.99 -21.79
CA HIS A 344 -12.20 21.66 -23.07
C HIS A 344 -10.72 21.71 -23.49
N GLU A 345 -9.81 22.12 -22.60
CA GLU A 345 -8.37 22.06 -22.84
C GLU A 345 -7.91 20.61 -23.08
N GLY A 346 -8.40 19.61 -22.35
CA GLY A 346 -8.10 18.20 -22.63
C GLY A 346 -8.69 17.69 -23.95
N ALA A 347 -9.73 18.34 -24.48
CA ALA A 347 -10.27 18.07 -25.81
C ALA A 347 -9.39 18.67 -26.91
N GLU A 348 -8.82 19.86 -26.68
CA GLU A 348 -7.96 20.61 -27.62
C GLU A 348 -6.47 20.22 -27.54
N VAL A 349 -5.98 19.88 -26.37
CA VAL A 349 -4.63 19.36 -26.12
C VAL A 349 -4.61 17.92 -26.60
N ASN A 350 -3.68 17.63 -27.51
CA ASN A 350 -3.53 16.31 -28.11
C ASN A 350 -3.02 15.23 -27.13
N GLN A 351 -2.80 15.54 -25.83
CA GLN A 351 -2.15 14.64 -24.88
C GLN A 351 -2.61 14.80 -23.41
N PHE A 352 -2.99 13.65 -22.85
CA PHE A 352 -3.14 13.21 -21.43
C PHE A 352 -3.98 14.02 -20.42
N SER A 353 -4.89 13.32 -19.72
CA SER A 353 -5.73 13.86 -18.64
C SER A 353 -5.62 13.04 -17.35
N PHE A 354 -5.58 13.71 -16.20
CA PHE A 354 -5.61 13.09 -14.87
C PHE A 354 -6.99 13.16 -14.24
N SER A 355 -7.37 12.16 -13.44
CA SER A 355 -8.51 12.34 -12.53
C SER A 355 -8.36 11.56 -11.21
N ARG A 356 -8.83 12.20 -10.12
CA ARG A 356 -8.92 11.62 -8.78
C ARG A 356 -10.31 11.01 -8.57
N THR A 357 -10.39 9.69 -8.39
CA THR A 357 -11.63 9.01 -8.02
C THR A 357 -11.77 8.95 -6.50
N ARG A 358 -12.92 9.39 -5.97
CA ARG A 358 -13.35 9.02 -4.61
C ARG A 358 -13.79 7.56 -4.65
N GLN A 359 -13.13 6.69 -3.91
CA GLN A 359 -13.62 5.34 -3.69
C GLN A 359 -14.81 5.44 -2.73
N SER A 360 -16.02 5.14 -3.22
CA SER A 360 -17.18 4.90 -2.38
C SER A 360 -16.90 3.70 -1.49
N ARG A 361 -17.17 3.84 -0.18
CA ARG A 361 -17.09 2.78 0.83
C ARG A 361 -17.65 1.46 0.31
N LEU A 362 -16.75 0.52 0.04
CA LEU A 362 -16.99 -0.91 0.18
C LEU A 362 -16.07 -1.39 1.29
N GLU A 363 -16.29 -0.86 2.49
CA GLU A 363 -15.83 -1.48 3.73
C GLU A 363 -16.85 -2.56 4.06
N GLY A 364 -16.69 -3.72 3.42
CA GLY A 364 -17.26 -4.95 3.94
C GLY A 364 -16.60 -5.21 5.29
N LYS A 365 -17.41 -5.24 6.36
CA LYS A 365 -17.03 -5.81 7.64
C LYS A 365 -16.58 -7.25 7.37
N PHE A 366 -15.30 -7.53 7.63
CA PHE A 366 -14.83 -8.86 7.97
C PHE A 366 -14.49 -8.84 9.45
#